data_AF-A0A952WN93-F1
#
_entry.id   AF-A0A952WN93-F1
#
_cell.length_a   1.000
_cell.length_b   1.000
_cell.length_c   1.000
_cell.angle_alpha   90.00
_cell.angle_beta   90.00
_cell.angle_gamma   90.00
#
_symmetry.space_group_name_H-M   'P 1'
#
loop_
_entity.id
_entity.type
_entity.pdbx_description
1 polymer ?
#
loop_
_entity_poly.entity_id
_entity_poly.type
_entity_poly.pdbx_seq_one_letter_code
_entity_poly.pdbx_strand_id
1 'polypeptide(L)'
;MNTTISVIALTTSLAVLAGCGATYKPGGDGFSRDAFTYFSTSHRPVTVQLKDTRTTEVLWTYEIPADRELVVRFYPGRNSDNPDYPDEMRWEEWEIGRQSGALENKMPVPNERYRRMDYFNRRPEPAATRTSVR
;
A
#
# COMPACT_ATOMS: atom_id res chain seq x y z
N MET A 1 -10.61 30.18 62.42
CA MET A 1 -11.43 29.74 61.29
C MET A 1 -10.55 29.63 60.05
N ASN A 2 -10.32 28.39 59.65
CA ASN A 2 -10.15 27.82 58.30
C ASN A 2 -9.13 28.40 57.29
N THR A 3 -8.14 27.55 57.03
CA THR A 3 -7.16 27.38 55.94
C THR A 3 -7.69 27.47 54.50
N THR A 4 -6.85 27.92 53.54
CA THR A 4 -6.78 27.41 52.15
C THR A 4 -5.39 27.70 51.53
N ILE A 5 -4.54 26.70 51.23
CA ILE A 5 -4.37 25.93 49.95
C ILE A 5 -3.71 26.77 48.84
N SER A 6 -2.80 26.35 47.95
CA SER A 6 -1.77 25.31 47.82
C SER A 6 -1.13 25.60 46.44
N VAL A 7 0.18 25.38 46.31
CA VAL A 7 0.96 25.51 45.05
C VAL A 7 0.41 24.55 43.98
N ILE A 8 0.22 25.00 42.74
CA ILE A 8 0.08 24.09 41.58
C ILE A 8 1.09 24.48 40.50
N ALA A 9 1.94 23.51 40.23
CA ALA A 9 3.08 23.52 39.32
C ALA A 9 2.67 23.65 37.85
N LEU A 10 3.50 24.38 37.10
CA LEU A 10 3.39 24.58 35.66
C LEU A 10 3.95 23.33 34.93
N THR A 11 3.12 22.32 34.67
CA THR A 11 3.52 21.10 33.95
C THR A 11 3.26 21.21 32.45
N THR A 12 4.36 21.27 31.69
CA THR A 12 4.65 20.63 30.39
C THR A 12 3.50 20.16 29.49
N SER A 13 3.54 20.58 28.22
CA SER A 13 3.02 19.77 27.09
C SER A 13 3.82 20.08 25.82
N LEU A 14 4.88 19.29 25.60
CA LEU A 14 5.62 19.24 24.34
C LEU A 14 4.77 18.41 23.37
N ALA A 15 4.06 19.09 22.46
CA ALA A 15 3.26 18.43 21.43
C ALA A 15 4.21 17.76 20.41
N VAL A 16 4.45 16.46 20.59
CA VAL A 16 5.09 15.62 19.58
C VAL A 16 4.10 15.52 18.42
N LEU A 17 4.35 16.26 17.34
CA LEU A 17 3.75 15.96 16.03
C LEU A 17 4.31 14.61 15.57
N ALA A 18 3.71 13.52 16.04
CA ALA A 18 3.80 12.25 15.34
C ALA A 18 3.10 12.48 13.99
N GLY A 19 3.91 12.74 12.97
CA GLY A 19 3.42 12.88 11.61
C GLY A 19 2.53 11.69 11.27
N CYS A 20 1.29 11.96 10.93
CA CYS A 20 0.35 11.03 10.30
C CYS A 20 0.82 10.69 8.88
N GLY A 21 2.06 10.21 8.74
CA GLY A 21 2.53 9.56 7.54
C GLY A 21 1.82 8.22 7.49
N ALA A 22 0.99 8.02 6.46
CA ALA A 22 0.34 6.74 6.16
C ALA A 22 1.37 5.62 6.31
N THR A 23 1.32 4.93 7.45
CA THR A 23 2.26 3.88 7.79
C THR A 23 1.78 2.65 7.05
N TYR A 24 2.42 2.32 5.95
CA TYR A 24 2.09 1.14 5.17
C TYR A 24 2.50 -0.09 5.98
N LYS A 25 1.52 -0.89 6.40
CA LYS A 25 1.73 -2.16 7.09
C LYS A 25 1.24 -3.28 6.17
N PRO A 26 1.83 -4.49 6.24
CA PRO A 26 1.24 -5.66 5.59
C PRO A 26 -0.17 -5.89 6.14
N GLY A 27 -1.17 -5.86 5.26
CA GLY A 27 -2.59 -5.90 5.63
C GLY A 27 -3.24 -4.52 5.69
N GLY A 28 -4.51 -4.49 5.27
CA GLY A 28 -5.41 -3.34 5.22
C GLY A 28 -6.85 -3.83 5.22
N ASP A 29 -7.85 -2.95 5.30
CA ASP A 29 -9.29 -3.31 5.48
C ASP A 29 -9.90 -4.09 4.29
N GLY A 30 -9.10 -4.50 3.30
CA GLY A 30 -9.58 -5.14 2.08
C GLY A 30 -10.42 -4.21 1.21
N PHE A 31 -10.37 -2.89 1.48
CA PHE A 31 -11.19 -1.87 0.82
C PHE A 31 -10.35 -0.94 -0.07
N SER A 32 -10.91 -0.57 -1.22
CA SER A 32 -10.33 0.25 -2.31
C SER A 32 -9.71 1.63 -1.89
N ARG A 33 -9.88 2.05 -0.64
CA ARG A 33 -9.33 3.32 -0.10
C ARG A 33 -8.02 3.14 0.68
N ASP A 34 -7.62 1.90 0.92
CA ASP A 34 -6.41 1.57 1.65
C ASP A 34 -5.20 1.41 0.70
N ALA A 35 -4.00 1.50 1.26
CA ALA A 35 -2.79 1.09 0.57
C ALA A 35 -2.62 -0.42 0.75
N PHE A 36 -2.59 -1.14 -0.36
CA PHE A 36 -2.45 -2.59 -0.34
C PHE A 36 -0.98 -2.96 -0.42
N THR A 37 -0.45 -3.58 0.62
CA THR A 37 0.91 -4.15 0.62
C THR A 37 0.82 -5.67 0.50
N TYR A 38 1.38 -6.20 -0.58
CA TYR A 38 1.49 -7.64 -0.85
C TYR A 38 2.96 -8.03 -0.74
N PHE A 39 3.29 -9.02 0.09
CA PHE A 39 4.67 -9.53 0.18
C PHE A 39 4.76 -10.93 -0.41
N SER A 40 5.90 -11.21 -1.03
CA SER A 40 6.22 -12.48 -1.67
C SER A 40 7.44 -13.07 -1.00
N THR A 41 7.35 -14.32 -0.58
CA THR A 41 8.50 -15.05 0.00
C THR A 41 8.88 -16.14 -0.98
N SER A 42 10.13 -16.62 -0.94
CA SER A 42 10.54 -17.71 -1.86
C SER A 42 9.69 -18.98 -1.70
N HIS A 43 9.12 -19.22 -0.50
CA HIS A 43 8.21 -20.34 -0.24
C HIS A 43 6.74 -20.06 -0.61
N ARG A 44 6.37 -18.78 -0.76
CA ARG A 44 5.02 -18.33 -1.14
C ARG A 44 5.16 -17.17 -2.13
N PRO A 45 5.51 -17.48 -3.39
CA PRO A 45 5.55 -16.45 -4.42
C PRO A 45 4.13 -15.98 -4.74
N VAL A 46 3.95 -14.67 -4.86
CA VAL A 46 2.62 -14.05 -5.05
C VAL A 46 2.54 -13.34 -6.40
N THR A 47 1.38 -13.45 -7.04
CA THR A 47 0.98 -12.62 -8.17
C THR A 47 -0.25 -11.81 -7.80
N VAL A 48 -0.26 -10.57 -8.23
CA VAL A 48 -1.36 -9.62 -8.01
C VAL A 48 -1.93 -9.20 -9.36
N GLN A 49 -3.25 -9.13 -9.48
CA GLN A 49 -3.94 -8.70 -10.68
C GLN A 49 -5.02 -7.68 -10.37
N LEU A 50 -5.07 -6.61 -11.15
CA LEU A 50 -6.19 -5.68 -11.16
C LEU A 50 -7.17 -6.07 -12.28
N LYS A 51 -8.44 -6.23 -11.93
CA LYS A 51 -9.51 -6.54 -12.89
C LYS A 51 -10.57 -5.45 -12.92
N ASP A 52 -11.07 -5.15 -14.12
CA ASP A 52 -12.31 -4.40 -14.31
C ASP A 52 -13.49 -5.34 -14.09
N THR A 53 -14.37 -5.03 -13.13
CA THR A 53 -15.51 -5.90 -12.81
C THR A 53 -16.68 -5.73 -13.76
N ARG A 54 -16.68 -4.68 -14.60
CA ARG A 54 -17.70 -4.45 -15.65
C ARG A 54 -17.49 -5.39 -16.83
N THR A 55 -16.24 -5.58 -17.23
CA THR A 55 -15.85 -6.37 -18.40
C THR A 55 -15.20 -7.70 -18.05
N THR A 56 -14.83 -7.91 -16.79
CA THR A 56 -14.01 -9.04 -16.29
C THR A 56 -12.57 -9.08 -16.85
N GLU A 57 -12.15 -8.01 -17.53
CA GLU A 57 -10.82 -7.88 -18.12
C GLU A 57 -9.74 -7.68 -17.06
N VAL A 58 -8.57 -8.28 -17.28
CA VAL A 58 -7.37 -8.03 -16.48
C VAL A 58 -6.67 -6.79 -17.02
N LEU A 59 -6.66 -5.71 -16.24
CA LEU A 59 -6.04 -4.44 -16.61
C LEU A 59 -4.53 -4.41 -16.34
N TRP A 60 -4.10 -5.14 -15.32
CA TRP A 60 -2.72 -5.13 -14.85
C TRP A 60 -2.40 -6.41 -14.10
N THR A 61 -1.19 -6.92 -14.29
CA THR A 61 -0.65 -8.09 -13.59
C THR A 61 0.76 -7.78 -13.12
N TYR A 62 1.09 -8.19 -11.89
CA TYR A 62 2.44 -8.07 -11.35
C TYR A 62 2.85 -9.34 -10.62
N GLU A 63 3.98 -9.89 -11.03
CA GLU A 63 4.63 -10.99 -10.33
C GLU A 63 5.63 -10.43 -9.35
N ILE A 64 5.34 -10.57 -8.06
CA ILE A 64 6.21 -10.04 -7.01
C ILE A 64 7.40 -10.99 -6.86
N PRO A 65 8.65 -10.54 -7.05
CA PRO A 65 9.81 -11.38 -6.86
C PRO A 65 9.91 -11.89 -5.42
N ALA A 66 10.61 -13.00 -5.22
CA ALA A 66 10.84 -13.54 -3.89
C ALA A 66 11.55 -12.52 -2.99
N ASP A 67 11.10 -12.44 -1.74
CA ASP A 67 11.64 -11.58 -0.68
C ASP A 67 11.49 -10.08 -0.97
N ARG A 68 10.44 -9.74 -1.74
CA ARG A 68 10.02 -8.37 -2.08
C ARG A 68 8.57 -8.14 -1.67
N GLU A 69 8.22 -6.87 -1.53
CA GLU A 69 6.84 -6.43 -1.35
C GLU A 69 6.42 -5.46 -2.46
N LEU A 70 5.15 -5.51 -2.83
CA LEU A 70 4.51 -4.61 -3.77
C LEU A 70 3.50 -3.77 -2.99
N VAL A 71 3.66 -2.45 -3.07
CA VAL A 71 2.70 -1.50 -2.50
C VAL A 71 1.87 -0.92 -3.63
N VAL A 72 0.55 -0.99 -3.50
CA VAL A 72 -0.41 -0.44 -4.47
C VAL A 72 -1.31 0.57 -3.76
N ARG A 73 -1.56 1.72 -4.39
CA ARG A 73 -2.46 2.74 -3.89
C ARG A 73 -3.31 3.34 -5.00
N PHE A 74 -4.56 3.65 -4.67
CA PHE A 74 -5.49 4.31 -5.58
C PHE A 74 -5.73 5.77 -5.21
N TYR A 75 -5.86 6.61 -6.22
CA TYR A 75 -6.11 8.04 -6.11
C TYR A 75 -7.36 8.41 -6.91
N PRO A 76 -8.50 8.64 -6.24
CA PRO A 76 -9.74 8.99 -6.91
C PRO A 76 -9.67 10.29 -7.70
N GLY A 77 -10.28 10.32 -8.89
CA GLY A 77 -10.47 11.53 -9.69
C GLY A 77 -9.20 12.17 -10.25
N ARG A 78 -8.06 11.47 -10.26
CA ARG A 78 -6.81 11.96 -10.86
C ARG A 78 -6.81 11.98 -12.38
N ASN A 79 -7.81 11.35 -12.99
CA ASN A 79 -8.00 11.30 -14.44
C ASN A 79 -9.45 11.65 -14.80
N SER A 80 -9.99 12.73 -14.22
CA SER A 80 -11.41 13.11 -14.29
C SER A 80 -11.97 13.27 -15.70
N ASP A 81 -11.12 13.54 -16.68
CA ASP A 81 -11.53 13.74 -18.07
C ASP A 81 -11.84 12.41 -18.79
N ASN A 82 -11.48 11.27 -18.19
CA ASN A 82 -11.80 9.94 -18.69
C ASN A 82 -12.88 9.28 -17.82
N PRO A 83 -14.14 9.22 -18.27
CA PRO A 83 -15.24 8.66 -17.47
C PRO A 83 -15.11 7.14 -17.25
N ASP A 84 -14.41 6.42 -18.14
CA ASP A 84 -14.22 4.97 -18.01
C ASP A 84 -13.11 4.62 -17.02
N TYR A 85 -12.10 5.50 -16.90
CA TYR A 85 -10.93 5.32 -16.05
C TYR A 85 -10.61 6.59 -15.24
N PRO A 86 -11.51 7.05 -14.35
CA PRO A 86 -11.42 8.35 -13.69
C PRO A 86 -10.38 8.42 -12.57
N ASP A 87 -9.95 7.26 -12.06
CA ASP A 87 -9.02 7.13 -10.94
C ASP A 87 -7.60 6.80 -11.44
N GLU A 88 -6.59 7.01 -10.60
CA GLU A 88 -5.20 6.62 -10.88
C GLU A 88 -4.74 5.56 -9.87
N MET A 89 -4.19 4.45 -10.36
CA MET A 89 -3.44 3.50 -9.55
C MET A 89 -1.97 3.86 -9.59
N ARG A 90 -1.28 3.80 -8.44
CA ARG A 90 0.18 3.84 -8.36
C ARG A 90 0.71 2.62 -7.64
N TRP A 91 1.91 2.19 -8.00
CA TRP A 91 2.56 1.07 -7.34
C TRP A 91 4.08 1.18 -7.33
N GLU A 92 4.70 0.45 -6.42
CA GLU A 92 6.14 0.30 -6.34
C GLU A 92 6.51 -1.02 -5.68
N GLU A 93 7.65 -1.58 -6.09
CA GLU A 93 8.23 -2.76 -5.46
C GLU A 93 9.36 -2.35 -4.52
N TRP A 94 9.28 -2.80 -3.27
CA TRP A 94 10.26 -2.54 -2.23
C TRP A 94 10.84 -3.82 -1.63
N GLU A 95 11.91 -3.67 -0.86
CA GLU A 95 12.32 -4.69 0.10
C GLU A 95 11.25 -4.84 1.18
N ILE A 96 11.03 -6.08 1.64
CA ILE A 96 10.02 -6.36 2.68
C ILE A 96 10.29 -5.53 3.93
N GLY A 97 9.24 -4.90 4.46
CA GLY A 97 9.27 -4.14 5.71
C GLY A 97 9.55 -2.65 5.53
N ARG A 98 9.61 -2.15 4.30
CA ARG A 98 9.74 -0.71 4.04
C ARG A 98 8.41 -0.01 4.30
N GLN A 99 8.42 0.95 5.21
CA GLN A 99 7.18 1.62 5.67
C GLN A 99 6.83 2.89 4.88
N SER A 100 7.75 3.44 4.07
CA SER A 100 7.54 4.70 3.35
C SER A 100 8.41 4.85 2.10
N GLY A 101 7.86 5.50 1.07
CA GLY A 101 8.54 5.83 -0.18
C GLY A 101 7.59 6.44 -1.20
N ALA A 102 8.13 6.89 -2.34
CA ALA A 102 7.34 7.31 -3.49
C ALA A 102 6.89 6.09 -4.30
N LEU A 103 5.69 6.17 -4.88
CA LEU A 103 5.20 5.20 -5.86
C LEU A 103 5.31 5.84 -7.25
N GLU A 104 6.29 5.41 -8.03
CA GLU A 104 6.66 6.08 -9.29
C GLU A 104 5.84 5.55 -10.46
N ASN A 105 5.49 4.26 -10.43
CA ASN A 105 4.66 3.65 -11.45
C ASN A 105 3.20 4.06 -11.27
N LYS A 106 2.51 4.36 -12.38
CA LYS A 106 1.13 4.82 -12.39
C LYS A 106 0.37 4.44 -13.65
N MET A 107 -0.95 4.26 -13.53
CA MET A 107 -1.85 4.05 -14.67
C MET A 107 -3.28 4.51 -14.34
N PRO A 108 -4.07 4.93 -15.33
CA PRO A 108 -5.49 5.19 -15.14
C PRO A 108 -6.26 3.87 -14.89
N VAL A 109 -7.26 3.91 -14.03
CA VAL A 109 -8.06 2.73 -13.64
C VAL A 109 -9.54 3.10 -13.45
N PRO A 110 -10.47 2.13 -13.53
CA PRO A 110 -11.87 2.35 -13.21
C PRO A 110 -12.04 2.84 -11.77
N ASN A 111 -13.19 3.44 -11.47
CA ASN A 111 -13.49 3.89 -10.12
C ASN A 111 -13.54 2.73 -9.10
N GLU A 112 -13.59 3.07 -7.80
CA GLU A 112 -13.58 2.09 -6.69
C GLU A 112 -14.66 0.99 -6.76
N ARG A 113 -15.77 1.20 -7.49
CA ARG A 113 -16.87 0.25 -7.59
C ARG A 113 -16.73 -0.73 -8.76
N TYR A 114 -15.83 -0.43 -9.69
CA TYR A 114 -15.66 -1.17 -10.94
C TYR A 114 -14.30 -1.85 -11.05
N ARG A 115 -13.58 -1.98 -9.94
CA ARG A 115 -12.27 -2.65 -9.90
C ARG A 115 -12.19 -3.64 -8.75
N ARG A 116 -11.44 -4.73 -8.96
CA ARG A 116 -11.12 -5.73 -7.94
C ARG A 116 -9.65 -6.11 -8.02
N MET A 117 -9.00 -6.20 -6.87
CA MET A 117 -7.65 -6.74 -6.78
C MET A 117 -7.72 -8.22 -6.40
N ASP A 118 -7.18 -9.07 -7.27
CA ASP A 118 -7.06 -10.50 -7.03
C ASP A 118 -5.59 -10.81 -6.66
N TYR A 119 -5.37 -11.66 -5.66
CA TYR A 119 -4.05 -12.15 -5.27
C TYR A 119 -4.05 -13.67 -5.24
N PHE A 120 -2.99 -14.30 -5.73
CA PHE A 120 -2.86 -15.76 -5.69
C PHE A 120 -1.41 -16.20 -5.55
N ASN A 121 -1.23 -17.37 -4.93
CA ASN A 121 0.08 -18.00 -4.77
C ASN A 121 0.48 -18.71 -6.08
N ARG A 122 1.69 -18.44 -6.55
CA ARG A 122 2.34 -19.17 -7.64
C ARG A 122 2.99 -20.45 -7.11
N ARG A 123 3.44 -21.32 -8.03
CA ARG A 123 4.32 -22.45 -7.68
C ARG A 123 5.62 -21.89 -7.05
N PRO A 124 6.19 -22.54 -6.01
CA PRO A 124 7.44 -22.09 -5.41
C PRO A 124 8.52 -21.82 -6.46
N GLU A 125 9.14 -20.65 -6.36
CA GLU A 125 10.24 -20.23 -7.21
C GLU A 125 11.55 -20.46 -6.43
N PRO A 126 12.62 -21.00 -7.05
CA PRO A 126 13.92 -21.05 -6.40
C PRO A 126 14.30 -19.64 -5.94
N ALA A 127 14.80 -19.49 -4.72
CA ALA A 127 15.21 -18.18 -4.21
C ALA A 127 16.13 -17.49 -5.22
N ALA A 128 15.84 -16.22 -5.54
CA ALA A 128 16.67 -15.47 -6.47
C ALA A 128 18.10 -15.45 -5.93
N THR A 129 19.02 -16.10 -6.64
CA THR A 129 20.45 -16.07 -6.29
C THR A 129 20.87 -14.61 -6.35
N ARG A 130 21.05 -13.99 -5.17
CA ARG A 130 21.57 -12.64 -5.06
C ARG A 130 23.01 -12.69 -5.55
N THR A 131 23.22 -12.46 -6.85
CA THR A 131 24.54 -12.35 -7.44
C THR A 131 25.24 -11.18 -6.78
N SER A 132 26.03 -11.46 -5.75
CA SER A 132 26.95 -10.48 -5.21
C SER A 132 27.99 -10.23 -6.29
N VAL A 133 27.85 -9.13 -7.02
CA VAL A 133 28.93 -8.61 -7.84
C VAL A 133 30.07 -8.28 -6.86
N ARG A 134 31.15 -9.06 -6.93
CA ARG A 134 32.41 -8.78 -6.25
C ARG A 134 33.25 -7.83 -7.09
#